data_AF-A0A1V2LV55-F1
#
_entry.id   AF-A0A1V2LV55-F1
#
_cell.length_a   1.000
_cell.length_b   1.000
_cell.length_c   1.000
_cell.angle_alpha   90.00
_cell.angle_beta   90.00
_cell.angle_gamma   90.00
#
_symmetry.space_group_name_H-M   'P 1'
#
loop_
_entity.id
_entity.type
_entity.pdbx_description
1 polymer ?
#
loop_
_entity_poly.entity_id
_entity_poly.type
_entity_poly.pdbx_seq_one_letter_code
_entity_poly.pdbx_strand_id
1 'polypeptide(L)'
;MKKVDSFINEYLANVDSDKALTDITVVKSFVKTILSNERDQDQSIVLILKILRGYTRNFELSKASTEVKGYLITLGLKVLDNINYGKALSTTTNRDLFMLMLTRYFSSCNEFQACRLKESFLRFKTAYNDYKVSTFQVFTVNQLFKNRMFYSICEIVGQFHVDEYDMAEEKCLNLQYPLYMHQVSHSLIIDGSYEQASKLLSIILSLSFLTFERVTFDCISIEYMLLSMILNRSSNYDFIPLLKLREKIPTKIVDVFQSFHSYDLESFVYNYLLCIHEVGSNSSTSHLLDVFTTSRMIELSKLLLDNRYLHLSTKLSKSRLRTQELYTNDLIRTLNSKISRYSIQLPNYSFNPMIKATGAKSIQPLKYIDDLAHANRDLKHMNS
;
A
#
# COMPACT_ATOMS: atom_id res chain seq x y z
N MET A 1 -27.12 8.13 -30.36
CA MET A 1 -26.58 7.59 -29.08
C MET A 1 -27.49 7.77 -27.85
N LYS A 2 -28.24 8.87 -27.65
CA LYS A 2 -29.18 9.03 -26.50
C LYS A 2 -30.27 7.94 -26.41
N LYS A 3 -30.74 7.42 -27.55
CA LYS A 3 -31.77 6.37 -27.62
C LYS A 3 -31.37 5.03 -26.98
N VAL A 4 -30.07 4.67 -27.03
CA VAL A 4 -29.61 3.38 -26.49
C VAL A 4 -29.50 3.38 -24.97
N ASP A 5 -29.06 4.51 -24.38
CA ASP A 5 -29.00 4.65 -22.91
C ASP A 5 -30.42 4.67 -22.32
N SER A 6 -31.38 5.35 -22.98
CA SER A 6 -32.82 5.29 -22.62
C SER A 6 -33.33 3.85 -22.66
N PHE A 7 -33.09 3.15 -23.77
CA PHE A 7 -33.53 1.77 -23.96
C PHE A 7 -32.97 0.82 -22.91
N ILE A 8 -31.67 0.89 -22.60
CA ILE A 8 -31.05 0.05 -21.57
C ILE A 8 -31.72 0.28 -20.22
N ASN A 9 -31.91 1.54 -19.82
CA ASN A 9 -32.49 1.84 -18.51
C ASN A 9 -33.98 1.49 -18.46
N GLU A 10 -34.75 1.73 -19.52
CA GLU A 10 -36.16 1.33 -19.61
C GLU A 10 -36.32 -0.19 -19.57
N TYR A 11 -35.49 -0.94 -20.29
CA TYR A 11 -35.52 -2.40 -20.26
C TYR A 11 -35.25 -2.91 -18.84
N LEU A 12 -34.18 -2.43 -18.20
CA LEU A 12 -33.78 -2.87 -16.86
C LEU A 12 -34.74 -2.40 -15.76
N ALA A 13 -35.49 -1.31 -15.97
CA ALA A 13 -36.52 -0.87 -15.03
C ALA A 13 -37.80 -1.71 -15.11
N ASN A 14 -38.08 -2.33 -16.27
CA ASN A 14 -39.31 -3.09 -16.50
C ASN A 14 -39.14 -4.61 -16.45
N VAL A 15 -37.90 -5.10 -16.46
CA VAL A 15 -37.62 -6.53 -16.24
C VAL A 15 -37.87 -6.88 -14.78
N ASP A 16 -38.44 -8.06 -14.55
CA ASP A 16 -38.59 -8.63 -13.21
C ASP A 16 -37.22 -8.65 -12.49
N SER A 17 -37.14 -7.96 -11.36
CA SER A 17 -35.89 -7.76 -10.63
C SER A 17 -35.27 -9.07 -10.17
N ASP A 18 -36.09 -10.05 -9.78
CA ASP A 18 -35.60 -11.33 -9.33
C ASP A 18 -34.94 -12.05 -10.49
N LYS A 19 -35.58 -12.07 -11.66
CA LYS A 19 -35.00 -12.64 -12.88
C LYS A 19 -33.72 -11.93 -13.31
N ALA A 20 -33.67 -10.60 -13.26
CA ALA A 20 -32.48 -9.84 -13.63
C ALA A 20 -31.29 -10.08 -12.67
N LEU A 21 -31.55 -10.48 -11.42
CA LEU A 21 -30.54 -10.74 -10.40
C LEU A 21 -30.16 -12.22 -10.30
N THR A 22 -31.02 -13.16 -10.67
CA THR A 22 -30.79 -14.60 -10.49
C THR A 22 -30.67 -15.39 -11.79
N ASP A 23 -31.28 -14.95 -12.89
CA ASP A 23 -31.29 -15.72 -14.15
C ASP A 23 -30.23 -15.19 -15.14
N ILE A 24 -29.10 -15.90 -15.22
CA ILE A 24 -28.01 -15.57 -16.14
C ILE A 24 -28.44 -15.60 -17.62
N THR A 25 -29.46 -16.38 -17.99
CA THR A 25 -29.92 -16.48 -19.39
C THR A 25 -30.61 -15.20 -19.84
N VAL A 26 -31.42 -14.58 -18.95
CA VAL A 26 -32.04 -13.28 -19.18
C VAL A 26 -30.98 -12.21 -19.39
N VAL A 27 -29.98 -12.16 -18.50
CA VAL A 27 -28.87 -11.20 -18.60
C VAL A 27 -28.08 -11.39 -19.90
N LYS A 28 -27.71 -12.63 -20.25
CA LYS A 28 -26.99 -12.95 -21.50
C LYS A 28 -27.80 -12.59 -22.73
N SER A 29 -29.11 -12.85 -22.74
CA SER A 29 -30.00 -12.51 -23.85
C SER A 29 -30.09 -11.00 -24.05
N PHE A 30 -30.26 -10.24 -22.97
CA PHE A 30 -30.25 -8.78 -23.01
C PHE A 30 -28.93 -8.24 -23.57
N VAL A 31 -27.79 -8.70 -23.04
CA VAL A 31 -26.47 -8.27 -23.50
C VAL A 31 -26.27 -8.62 -24.98
N LYS A 32 -26.65 -9.83 -25.39
CA LYS A 32 -26.60 -10.25 -26.80
C LYS A 32 -27.44 -9.34 -27.68
N THR A 33 -28.63 -8.94 -27.23
CA THR A 33 -29.53 -8.05 -27.98
C THR A 33 -28.91 -6.66 -28.18
N ILE A 34 -28.28 -6.11 -27.15
CA ILE A 34 -27.62 -4.81 -27.24
C ILE A 34 -26.39 -4.87 -28.17
N LEU A 35 -25.65 -5.98 -28.17
CA LEU A 35 -24.39 -6.13 -28.91
C LEU A 35 -24.53 -6.77 -30.29
N SER A 36 -25.70 -7.32 -30.66
CA SER A 36 -25.85 -8.24 -31.82
C SER A 36 -25.47 -7.66 -33.18
N ASN A 37 -25.49 -6.33 -33.32
CA ASN A 37 -25.21 -5.65 -34.59
C ASN A 37 -23.92 -4.81 -34.54
N GLU A 38 -23.19 -4.85 -33.43
CA GLU A 38 -22.02 -4.00 -33.27
C GLU A 38 -20.75 -4.72 -33.72
N ARG A 39 -20.16 -4.23 -34.82
CA ARG A 39 -18.88 -4.73 -35.35
C ARG A 39 -17.70 -3.87 -34.92
N ASP A 40 -17.95 -2.62 -34.53
CA ASP A 40 -16.90 -1.75 -34.00
C ASP A 40 -16.58 -2.15 -32.55
N GLN A 41 -15.32 -2.50 -32.31
CA GLN A 41 -14.85 -2.92 -30.99
C GLN A 41 -15.04 -1.81 -29.97
N ASP A 42 -14.69 -0.56 -30.31
CA ASP A 42 -14.79 0.56 -29.37
C ASP A 42 -16.24 0.87 -29.00
N GLN A 43 -17.14 0.85 -29.99
CA GLN A 43 -18.57 1.03 -29.74
C GLN A 43 -19.13 -0.11 -28.88
N SER A 44 -18.67 -1.34 -29.08
CA SER A 44 -19.01 -2.47 -28.21
C SER A 44 -18.58 -2.24 -26.77
N ILE A 45 -17.38 -1.67 -26.54
CA ILE A 45 -16.87 -1.35 -25.20
C ILE A 45 -17.74 -0.28 -24.54
N VAL A 46 -18.10 0.78 -25.26
CA VAL A 46 -19.00 1.83 -24.74
C VAL A 46 -20.39 1.27 -24.42
N LEU A 47 -20.90 0.35 -25.23
CA LEU A 47 -22.18 -0.32 -24.96
C LEU A 47 -22.11 -1.21 -23.71
N ILE A 48 -21.03 -1.98 -23.54
CA ILE A 48 -20.80 -2.77 -22.32
C ILE A 48 -20.77 -1.86 -21.08
N LEU A 49 -20.02 -0.76 -21.15
CA LEU A 49 -19.96 0.23 -20.07
C LEU A 49 -21.35 0.78 -19.69
N LYS A 50 -22.21 1.06 -20.68
CA LYS A 50 -23.59 1.51 -20.46
C LYS A 50 -24.48 0.43 -19.85
N ILE A 51 -24.35 -0.82 -20.29
CA ILE A 51 -25.04 -1.97 -19.68
C ILE A 51 -24.67 -2.05 -18.20
N LEU A 52 -23.36 -2.03 -17.87
CA LEU A 52 -22.87 -2.10 -16.50
C LEU A 52 -23.36 -0.93 -15.65
N ARG A 53 -23.43 0.29 -16.19
CA ARG A 53 -24.07 1.43 -15.51
C ARG A 53 -25.55 1.21 -15.28
N GLY A 54 -26.27 0.69 -16.29
CA GLY A 54 -27.70 0.38 -16.19
C GLY A 54 -27.98 -0.61 -15.05
N TYR A 55 -27.18 -1.67 -14.93
CA TYR A 55 -27.28 -2.61 -13.81
C TYR A 55 -27.03 -1.95 -12.45
N THR A 56 -25.97 -1.15 -12.33
CA THR A 56 -25.69 -0.42 -11.07
C THR A 56 -26.79 0.57 -10.67
N ARG A 57 -27.51 1.14 -11.65
CA ARG A 57 -28.59 2.12 -11.40
C ARG A 57 -29.88 1.47 -10.95
N ASN A 58 -30.24 0.33 -11.55
CA ASN A 58 -31.54 -0.29 -11.34
C ASN A 58 -31.48 -1.39 -10.28
N PHE A 59 -30.30 -1.95 -10.01
CA PHE A 59 -30.15 -3.11 -9.13
C PHE A 59 -29.05 -2.93 -8.10
N GLU A 60 -29.30 -3.49 -6.91
CA GLU A 60 -28.28 -3.62 -5.89
C GLU A 60 -27.43 -4.87 -6.16
N LEU A 61 -26.22 -4.68 -6.67
CA LEU A 61 -25.34 -5.79 -7.08
C LEU A 61 -25.05 -6.78 -5.93
N SER A 62 -25.13 -6.35 -4.66
CA SER A 62 -24.99 -7.23 -3.49
C SER A 62 -26.00 -8.39 -3.51
N LYS A 63 -27.21 -8.16 -4.04
CA LYS A 63 -28.32 -9.13 -4.11
C LYS A 63 -28.28 -10.06 -5.33
N ALA A 64 -27.41 -9.79 -6.31
CA ALA A 64 -27.26 -10.65 -7.48
C ALA A 64 -26.67 -12.02 -7.11
N SER A 65 -27.13 -13.06 -7.82
CA SER A 65 -26.54 -14.40 -7.77
C SER A 65 -25.06 -14.37 -8.18
N THR A 66 -24.30 -15.37 -7.74
CA THR A 66 -22.87 -15.51 -8.08
C THR A 66 -22.66 -15.59 -9.60
N GLU A 67 -23.56 -16.26 -10.32
CA GLU A 67 -23.48 -16.45 -11.76
C GLU A 67 -23.69 -15.12 -12.52
N VAL A 68 -24.70 -14.34 -12.13
CA VAL A 68 -24.96 -13.02 -12.71
C VAL A 68 -23.80 -12.06 -12.39
N LYS A 69 -23.33 -12.04 -11.13
CA LYS A 69 -22.14 -11.26 -10.74
C LYS A 69 -20.93 -11.64 -11.59
N GLY A 70 -20.64 -12.92 -11.71
CA GLY A 70 -19.51 -13.45 -12.49
C GLY A 70 -19.60 -13.04 -13.97
N TYR A 71 -20.81 -13.07 -14.55
CA TYR A 71 -21.01 -12.63 -15.93
C TYR A 71 -20.81 -11.11 -16.11
N LEU A 72 -21.33 -10.28 -15.20
CA LEU A 72 -21.11 -8.82 -15.24
C LEU A 72 -19.63 -8.46 -15.06
N ILE A 73 -18.92 -9.17 -14.18
CA ILE A 73 -17.46 -9.04 -14.03
C ILE A 73 -16.75 -9.47 -15.31
N THR A 74 -17.19 -10.55 -15.97
CA THR A 74 -16.63 -10.99 -17.27
C THR A 74 -16.78 -9.92 -18.34
N LEU A 75 -17.90 -9.18 -18.36
CA LEU A 75 -18.08 -8.02 -19.24
C LEU A 75 -17.09 -6.90 -18.89
N GLY A 76 -16.91 -6.62 -17.61
CA GLY A 76 -15.90 -5.66 -17.13
C GLY A 76 -14.47 -6.05 -17.54
N LEU A 77 -14.12 -7.33 -17.44
CA LEU A 77 -12.82 -7.85 -17.89
C LEU A 77 -12.64 -7.67 -19.39
N LYS A 78 -13.70 -7.94 -20.19
CA LYS A 78 -13.69 -7.67 -21.62
C LYS A 78 -13.44 -6.19 -21.92
N VAL A 79 -13.97 -5.28 -21.11
CA VAL A 79 -13.64 -3.84 -21.21
C VAL A 79 -12.16 -3.61 -20.96
N LEU A 80 -11.64 -4.08 -19.81
CA LEU A 80 -10.22 -3.92 -19.47
C LEU A 80 -9.30 -4.49 -20.55
N ASP A 81 -9.63 -5.62 -21.17
CA ASP A 81 -8.81 -6.29 -22.17
C ASP A 81 -8.78 -5.56 -23.53
N ASN A 82 -9.82 -4.81 -23.87
CA ASN A 82 -10.04 -4.36 -25.25
C ASN A 82 -10.24 -2.85 -25.41
N ILE A 83 -10.20 -2.09 -24.31
CA ILE A 83 -10.45 -0.66 -24.32
C ILE A 83 -9.36 0.10 -25.10
N ASN A 84 -9.78 0.87 -26.09
CA ASN A 84 -8.96 1.93 -26.66
C ASN A 84 -9.07 3.17 -25.76
N TYR A 85 -8.09 3.34 -24.88
CA TYR A 85 -8.09 4.45 -23.93
C TYR A 85 -8.21 5.82 -24.61
N GLY A 86 -7.52 5.99 -25.76
CA GLY A 86 -7.58 7.16 -26.65
C GLY A 86 -8.99 7.70 -26.86
N LYS A 87 -9.88 6.80 -27.23
CA LYS A 87 -11.27 7.07 -27.59
C LYS A 87 -12.20 6.95 -26.40
N ALA A 88 -11.95 6.01 -25.49
CA ALA A 88 -12.78 5.78 -24.31
C ALA A 88 -12.67 6.90 -23.27
N LEU A 89 -11.56 7.61 -23.19
CA LEU A 89 -11.37 8.72 -22.24
C LEU A 89 -11.48 10.09 -22.91
N SER A 90 -11.77 10.14 -24.22
CA SER A 90 -11.96 11.39 -24.97
C SER A 90 -13.17 12.22 -24.55
N THR A 91 -14.12 11.63 -23.80
CA THR A 91 -15.30 12.33 -23.29
C THR A 91 -15.50 12.08 -21.80
N THR A 92 -15.96 13.10 -21.08
CA THR A 92 -16.27 13.01 -19.64
C THR A 92 -17.20 11.84 -19.34
N THR A 93 -18.25 11.65 -20.15
CA THR A 93 -19.24 10.58 -19.95
C THR A 93 -18.62 9.18 -20.02
N ASN A 94 -17.74 8.91 -20.98
CA ASN A 94 -17.13 7.59 -21.09
C ASN A 94 -16.09 7.35 -19.98
N ARG A 95 -15.36 8.40 -19.56
CA ARG A 95 -14.50 8.35 -18.38
C ARG A 95 -15.29 8.01 -17.12
N ASP A 96 -16.42 8.68 -16.88
CA ASP A 96 -17.27 8.42 -15.72
C ASP A 96 -17.82 6.98 -15.72
N LEU A 97 -18.21 6.50 -16.91
CA LEU A 97 -18.66 5.12 -17.10
C LEU A 97 -17.55 4.11 -16.76
N PHE A 98 -16.32 4.37 -17.21
CA PHE A 98 -15.17 3.53 -16.93
C PHE A 98 -14.85 3.51 -15.42
N MET A 99 -14.81 4.68 -14.77
CA MET A 99 -14.56 4.78 -13.33
C MET A 99 -15.67 4.13 -12.50
N LEU A 100 -16.93 4.23 -12.93
CA LEU A 100 -18.03 3.50 -12.30
C LEU A 100 -17.85 1.99 -12.41
N MET A 101 -17.41 1.51 -13.58
CA MET A 101 -17.17 0.09 -13.82
C MET A 101 -16.06 -0.45 -12.89
N LEU A 102 -14.94 0.26 -12.77
CA LEU A 102 -13.88 -0.06 -11.82
C LEU A 102 -14.43 -0.12 -10.38
N THR A 103 -15.03 0.96 -9.91
CA THR A 103 -15.45 1.10 -8.50
C THR A 103 -16.59 0.18 -8.08
N ARG A 104 -17.42 -0.32 -9.02
CA ARG A 104 -18.57 -1.17 -8.70
C ARG A 104 -18.32 -2.65 -8.97
N TYR A 105 -17.63 -2.99 -10.05
CA TYR A 105 -17.45 -4.38 -10.48
C TYR A 105 -16.07 -4.94 -10.09
N PHE A 106 -15.09 -4.07 -9.83
CA PHE A 106 -13.74 -4.44 -9.43
C PHE A 106 -13.39 -3.97 -8.01
N SER A 107 -14.39 -3.64 -7.19
CA SER A 107 -14.19 -3.16 -5.81
C SER A 107 -13.47 -4.17 -4.91
N SER A 108 -13.71 -5.46 -5.18
CA SER A 108 -13.09 -6.61 -4.53
C SER A 108 -12.57 -7.58 -5.59
N CYS A 109 -11.32 -7.39 -5.99
CA CYS A 109 -10.68 -8.27 -6.96
C CYS A 109 -10.08 -9.50 -6.29
N ASN A 110 -10.22 -10.66 -6.94
CA ASN A 110 -9.27 -11.75 -6.74
C ASN A 110 -7.94 -11.47 -7.47
N GLU A 111 -6.93 -12.30 -7.24
CA GLU A 111 -5.59 -12.13 -7.81
C GLU A 111 -5.61 -12.04 -9.34
N PHE A 112 -6.38 -12.91 -10.02
CA PHE A 112 -6.50 -12.88 -11.48
C PHE A 112 -7.06 -11.54 -11.99
N GLN A 113 -8.10 -11.02 -11.35
CA GLN A 113 -8.71 -9.74 -11.69
C GLN A 113 -7.74 -8.58 -11.41
N ALA A 114 -6.97 -8.65 -10.32
CA ALA A 114 -5.94 -7.66 -10.00
C ALA A 114 -4.81 -7.64 -11.04
N CYS A 115 -4.37 -8.80 -11.53
CA CYS A 115 -3.43 -8.91 -12.65
C CYS A 115 -3.98 -8.24 -13.92
N ARG A 116 -5.25 -8.50 -14.26
CA ARG A 116 -5.89 -7.89 -15.44
C ARG A 116 -6.04 -6.37 -15.32
N LEU A 117 -6.36 -5.88 -14.12
CA LEU A 117 -6.36 -4.44 -13.83
C LEU A 117 -4.98 -3.83 -14.04
N LYS A 118 -3.92 -4.45 -13.52
CA LYS A 118 -2.54 -4.01 -13.72
C LYS A 118 -2.18 -3.95 -15.21
N GLU A 119 -2.39 -5.02 -15.95
CA GLU A 119 -2.12 -5.07 -17.41
C GLU A 119 -2.87 -3.96 -18.16
N SER A 120 -4.13 -3.74 -17.80
CA SER A 120 -4.96 -2.70 -18.41
C SER A 120 -4.47 -1.29 -18.04
N PHE A 121 -4.05 -1.07 -16.80
CA PHE A 121 -3.45 0.18 -16.33
C PHE A 121 -2.13 0.49 -17.03
N LEU A 122 -1.25 -0.50 -17.21
CA LEU A 122 0.01 -0.31 -17.93
C LEU A 122 -0.25 0.13 -19.38
N ARG A 123 -1.22 -0.49 -20.07
CA ARG A 123 -1.63 -0.06 -21.42
C ARG A 123 -2.22 1.35 -21.45
N PHE A 124 -3.01 1.71 -20.44
CA PHE A 124 -3.50 3.08 -20.28
C PHE A 124 -2.34 4.08 -20.19
N LYS A 125 -1.36 3.83 -19.33
CA LYS A 125 -0.19 4.72 -19.15
C LYS A 125 0.73 4.76 -20.37
N THR A 126 0.88 3.65 -21.11
CA THR A 126 1.62 3.68 -22.39
C THR A 126 0.93 4.60 -23.41
N ALA A 127 -0.41 4.58 -23.47
CA ALA A 127 -1.18 5.43 -24.39
C ALA A 127 -1.23 6.90 -23.93
N TYR A 128 -1.17 7.15 -22.62
CA TYR A 128 -1.22 8.47 -22.00
C TYR A 128 0.01 8.63 -21.12
N ASN A 129 1.13 9.01 -21.75
CA ASN A 129 2.43 9.21 -21.10
C ASN A 129 2.46 10.50 -20.26
N ASP A 130 1.54 10.58 -19.31
CA ASP A 130 1.49 11.60 -18.28
C ASP A 130 2.06 11.02 -16.99
N TYR A 131 3.03 11.71 -16.40
CA TYR A 131 3.71 11.29 -15.17
C TYR A 131 2.82 11.45 -13.92
N LYS A 132 1.61 12.01 -14.06
CA LYS A 132 0.68 12.27 -12.95
C LYS A 132 0.00 11.03 -12.38
N VAL A 133 -0.22 11.02 -11.06
CA VAL A 133 -1.08 10.05 -10.39
C VAL A 133 -2.54 10.30 -10.80
N SER A 134 -3.18 9.28 -11.35
CA SER A 134 -4.60 9.31 -11.71
C SER A 134 -5.44 8.39 -10.82
N THR A 135 -6.75 8.60 -10.82
CA THR A 135 -7.69 7.76 -10.06
C THR A 135 -7.59 6.28 -10.47
N PHE A 136 -7.24 5.97 -11.72
CA PHE A 136 -7.02 4.59 -12.15
C PHE A 136 -5.76 3.97 -11.51
N GLN A 137 -4.69 4.74 -11.34
CA GLN A 137 -3.49 4.28 -10.61
C GLN A 137 -3.81 4.01 -9.14
N VAL A 138 -4.48 4.95 -8.47
CA VAL A 138 -4.89 4.80 -7.06
C VAL A 138 -5.76 3.56 -6.87
N PHE A 139 -6.75 3.37 -7.76
CA PHE A 139 -7.62 2.19 -7.72
C PHE A 139 -6.84 0.89 -7.95
N THR A 140 -5.95 0.86 -8.95
CA THR A 140 -5.16 -0.33 -9.27
C THR A 140 -4.25 -0.71 -8.10
N VAL A 141 -3.54 0.26 -7.51
CA VAL A 141 -2.69 0.03 -6.34
C VAL A 141 -3.50 -0.48 -5.15
N ASN A 142 -4.70 0.07 -4.91
CA ASN A 142 -5.58 -0.42 -3.84
C ASN A 142 -5.94 -1.91 -4.02
N GLN A 143 -6.27 -2.33 -5.24
CA GLN A 143 -6.62 -3.73 -5.52
C GLN A 143 -5.40 -4.66 -5.44
N LEU A 144 -4.23 -4.23 -5.93
CA LEU A 144 -2.99 -4.97 -5.79
C LEU A 144 -2.59 -5.13 -4.31
N PHE A 145 -2.78 -4.09 -3.50
CA PHE A 145 -2.47 -4.11 -2.08
C PHE A 145 -3.33 -5.10 -1.31
N LYS A 146 -4.65 -5.10 -1.57
CA LYS A 146 -5.59 -6.08 -0.98
C LYS A 146 -5.23 -7.53 -1.30
N ASN A 147 -4.63 -7.76 -2.47
CA ASN A 147 -4.16 -9.07 -2.93
C ASN A 147 -2.68 -9.34 -2.57
N ARG A 148 -2.04 -8.49 -1.75
CA ARG A 148 -0.64 -8.61 -1.33
C ARG A 148 0.36 -8.68 -2.49
N MET A 149 0.04 -8.08 -3.63
CA MET A 149 0.88 -8.05 -4.83
C MET A 149 1.90 -6.89 -4.78
N PHE A 150 2.68 -6.82 -3.70
CA PHE A 150 3.53 -5.66 -3.37
C PHE A 150 4.57 -5.31 -4.45
N TYR A 151 5.24 -6.31 -5.02
CA TYR A 151 6.21 -6.09 -6.10
C TYR A 151 5.58 -5.48 -7.36
N SER A 152 4.30 -5.78 -7.64
CA SER A 152 3.59 -5.16 -8.76
C SER A 152 3.28 -3.69 -8.51
N ILE A 153 3.07 -3.29 -7.24
CA ILE A 153 2.93 -1.88 -6.86
C ILE A 153 4.26 -1.16 -7.07
N CYS A 154 5.37 -1.77 -6.63
CA CYS A 154 6.72 -1.21 -6.83
C CYS A 154 7.06 -1.05 -8.31
N GLU A 155 6.67 -2.01 -9.17
CA GLU A 155 6.84 -1.90 -10.62
C GLU A 155 6.08 -0.70 -11.20
N ILE A 156 4.81 -0.51 -10.81
CA ILE A 156 4.00 0.64 -11.23
C ILE A 156 4.67 1.95 -10.80
N VAL A 157 5.09 2.05 -9.54
CA VAL A 157 5.64 3.30 -8.98
C VAL A 157 7.05 3.59 -9.51
N GLY A 158 7.84 2.56 -9.78
CA GLY A 158 9.15 2.71 -10.41
C GLY A 158 9.07 3.23 -11.84
N GLN A 159 8.00 2.91 -12.57
CA GLN A 159 7.76 3.37 -13.94
C GLN A 159 7.00 4.71 -14.00
N PHE A 160 6.11 4.98 -13.03
CA PHE A 160 5.21 6.14 -13.00
C PHE A 160 5.33 6.83 -11.64
N HIS A 161 6.24 7.81 -11.56
CA HIS A 161 6.65 8.50 -10.33
C HIS A 161 5.47 9.04 -9.49
N VAL A 162 5.71 9.22 -8.19
CA VAL A 162 4.71 9.60 -7.18
C VAL A 162 4.44 11.11 -7.16
N ASP A 163 5.19 11.91 -7.92
CA ASP A 163 5.42 13.31 -7.57
C ASP A 163 4.48 14.33 -8.24
N GLU A 164 3.65 13.93 -9.22
CA GLU A 164 2.75 14.87 -9.88
C GLU A 164 1.26 14.55 -9.64
N TYR A 165 0.54 15.53 -9.10
CA TYR A 165 -0.91 15.49 -8.92
C TYR A 165 -1.61 16.05 -10.15
N ASP A 166 -2.66 15.37 -10.63
CA ASP A 166 -3.59 16.00 -11.57
C ASP A 166 -4.62 16.84 -10.82
N MET A 167 -4.51 18.17 -10.96
CA MET A 167 -5.46 19.15 -10.41
C MET A 167 -6.90 18.91 -10.91
N ALA A 168 -7.10 18.21 -12.03
CA ALA A 168 -8.43 17.90 -12.54
C ALA A 168 -9.19 16.84 -11.72
N GLU A 169 -8.48 16.03 -10.92
CA GLU A 169 -9.05 14.94 -10.11
C GLU A 169 -8.97 15.21 -8.59
N GLU A 170 -8.61 16.45 -8.22
CA GLU A 170 -8.20 16.89 -6.88
C GLU A 170 -9.16 16.48 -5.75
N LYS A 171 -10.48 16.63 -5.95
CA LYS A 171 -11.47 16.30 -4.92
C LYS A 171 -11.56 14.82 -4.58
N CYS A 172 -11.36 13.94 -5.56
CA CYS A 172 -11.46 12.48 -5.36
C CYS A 172 -10.16 11.94 -4.77
N LEU A 173 -9.03 12.47 -5.24
CA LEU A 173 -7.71 12.06 -4.81
C LEU A 173 -7.36 12.58 -3.41
N ASN A 174 -7.81 13.77 -2.99
CA ASN A 174 -7.40 14.36 -1.71
C ASN A 174 -7.70 13.48 -0.48
N LEU A 175 -8.74 12.64 -0.53
CA LEU A 175 -9.07 11.70 0.56
C LEU A 175 -8.36 10.34 0.41
N GLN A 176 -8.08 9.90 -0.80
CA GLN A 176 -7.51 8.57 -1.08
C GLN A 176 -6.00 8.57 -1.24
N TYR A 177 -5.41 9.72 -1.52
CA TYR A 177 -3.99 9.89 -1.78
C TYR A 177 -3.11 9.51 -0.58
N PRO A 178 -3.46 9.87 0.67
CA PRO A 178 -2.65 9.45 1.80
C PRO A 178 -2.72 7.93 2.03
N LEU A 179 -3.87 7.29 1.76
CA LEU A 179 -4.00 5.82 1.77
C LEU A 179 -3.17 5.18 0.65
N TYR A 180 -3.22 5.74 -0.57
CA TYR A 180 -2.38 5.31 -1.68
C TYR A 180 -0.89 5.40 -1.35
N MET A 181 -0.43 6.52 -0.80
CA MET A 181 0.95 6.69 -0.38
C MET A 181 1.37 5.69 0.71
N HIS A 182 0.47 5.37 1.66
CA HIS A 182 0.71 4.32 2.65
C HIS A 182 0.86 2.95 1.98
N GLN A 183 -0.03 2.57 1.07
CA GLN A 183 0.03 1.31 0.34
C GLN A 183 1.32 1.17 -0.49
N VAL A 184 1.74 2.25 -1.13
CA VAL A 184 3.02 2.33 -1.86
C VAL A 184 4.19 2.19 -0.89
N SER A 185 4.18 2.94 0.22
CA SER A 185 5.24 2.91 1.22
C SER A 185 5.43 1.52 1.81
N HIS A 186 4.33 0.87 2.23
CA HIS A 186 4.33 -0.51 2.70
C HIS A 186 4.94 -1.47 1.67
N SER A 187 4.55 -1.34 0.41
CA SER A 187 5.11 -2.16 -0.68
C SER A 187 6.62 -1.95 -0.85
N LEU A 188 7.09 -0.70 -0.75
CA LEU A 188 8.51 -0.37 -0.80
C LEU A 188 9.29 -0.91 0.41
N ILE A 189 8.68 -1.03 1.60
CA ILE A 189 9.31 -1.69 2.75
C ILE A 189 9.57 -3.16 2.44
N ILE A 190 8.58 -3.85 1.86
CA ILE A 190 8.69 -5.26 1.47
C ILE A 190 9.74 -5.47 0.37
N ASP A 191 9.81 -4.55 -0.58
CA ASP A 191 10.83 -4.54 -1.64
C ASP A 191 12.25 -4.21 -1.13
N GLY A 192 12.38 -3.69 0.10
CA GLY A 192 13.66 -3.28 0.67
C GLY A 192 14.10 -1.86 0.30
N SER A 193 13.23 -1.09 -0.34
CA SER A 193 13.41 0.30 -0.73
C SER A 193 13.14 1.27 0.46
N TYR A 194 13.82 1.01 1.59
CA TYR A 194 13.55 1.62 2.90
C TYR A 194 13.66 3.15 2.94
N GLU A 195 14.63 3.72 2.24
CA GLU A 195 14.85 5.18 2.18
C GLU A 195 13.68 5.91 1.51
N GLN A 196 13.19 5.36 0.40
CA GLN A 196 12.05 5.92 -0.32
C GLN A 196 10.75 5.75 0.47
N ALA A 197 10.55 4.58 1.09
CA ALA A 197 9.42 4.34 1.98
C ALA A 197 9.42 5.35 3.16
N SER A 198 10.59 5.58 3.78
CA SER A 198 10.72 6.50 4.91
C SER A 198 10.37 7.94 4.53
N LYS A 199 10.81 8.38 3.34
CA LYS A 199 10.46 9.71 2.81
C LYS A 199 8.95 9.84 2.60
N LEU A 200 8.32 8.87 1.94
CA LEU A 200 6.88 8.89 1.70
C LEU A 200 6.08 8.91 3.01
N LEU A 201 6.38 8.01 3.95
CA LEU A 201 5.71 8.00 5.24
C LEU A 201 5.92 9.32 6.03
N SER A 202 7.11 9.94 5.94
CA SER A 202 7.36 11.26 6.54
C SER A 202 6.46 12.34 5.94
N ILE A 203 6.29 12.35 4.62
CA ILE A 203 5.39 13.27 3.92
C ILE A 203 3.97 13.05 4.41
N ILE A 204 3.50 11.80 4.44
CA ILE A 204 2.14 11.45 4.88
C ILE A 204 1.87 11.94 6.31
N LEU A 205 2.80 11.68 7.23
CA LEU A 205 2.72 12.12 8.62
C LEU A 205 2.70 13.65 8.75
N SER A 206 3.39 14.37 7.85
CA SER A 206 3.39 15.84 7.84
C SER A 206 2.10 16.45 7.27
N LEU A 207 1.43 15.76 6.33
CA LEU A 207 0.28 16.30 5.60
C LEU A 207 -1.06 16.11 6.32
N SER A 208 -1.22 15.03 7.10
CA SER A 208 -2.58 14.47 7.28
C SER A 208 -2.91 13.97 8.68
N PHE A 209 -2.34 14.53 9.75
CA PHE A 209 -2.71 14.10 11.11
C PHE A 209 -4.19 14.31 11.49
N LEU A 210 -4.86 15.29 10.89
CA LEU A 210 -6.25 15.64 11.24
C LEU A 210 -7.30 14.89 10.41
N THR A 211 -6.92 14.14 9.38
CA THR A 211 -7.85 13.54 8.40
C THR A 211 -7.83 12.02 8.35
N PHE A 212 -6.86 11.36 9.01
CA PHE A 212 -6.78 9.91 9.01
C PHE A 212 -7.76 9.24 9.96
N GLU A 213 -8.32 8.13 9.51
CA GLU A 213 -8.84 7.10 10.42
C GLU A 213 -7.72 6.63 11.35
N ARG A 214 -8.08 6.40 12.61
CA ARG A 214 -7.12 6.03 13.67
C ARG A 214 -6.27 4.83 13.30
N VAL A 215 -6.87 3.82 12.67
CA VAL A 215 -6.20 2.58 12.27
C VAL A 215 -5.09 2.85 11.25
N THR A 216 -5.37 3.66 10.23
CA THR A 216 -4.39 4.04 9.21
C THR A 216 -3.22 4.79 9.82
N PHE A 217 -3.50 5.68 10.77
CA PHE A 217 -2.46 6.39 11.52
C PHE A 217 -1.57 5.44 12.33
N ASP A 218 -2.18 4.45 13.00
CA ASP A 218 -1.44 3.46 13.78
C ASP A 218 -0.54 2.61 12.85
N CYS A 219 -1.03 2.16 11.69
CA CYS A 219 -0.22 1.45 10.68
C CYS A 219 1.00 2.26 10.22
N ILE A 220 0.76 3.50 9.78
CA ILE A 220 1.83 4.40 9.31
C ILE A 220 2.87 4.62 10.41
N SER A 221 2.44 4.79 11.66
CA SER A 221 3.33 5.03 12.79
C SER A 221 4.20 3.80 13.08
N ILE A 222 3.63 2.60 13.03
CA ILE A 222 4.36 1.32 13.20
C ILE A 222 5.44 1.18 12.13
N GLU A 223 5.06 1.36 10.86
CA GLU A 223 5.96 1.23 9.72
C GLU A 223 7.08 2.27 9.74
N TYR A 224 6.76 3.52 10.10
CA TYR A 224 7.75 4.57 10.20
C TYR A 224 8.77 4.28 11.29
N MET A 225 8.33 3.84 12.47
CA MET A 225 9.23 3.43 13.56
C MET A 225 10.08 2.22 13.17
N LEU A 226 9.50 1.23 12.48
CA LEU A 226 10.24 0.10 11.94
C LEU A 226 11.36 0.57 11.01
N LEU A 227 11.05 1.46 10.07
CA LEU A 227 12.01 2.02 9.14
C LEU A 227 13.11 2.81 9.85
N SER A 228 12.79 3.57 10.88
CA SER A 228 13.80 4.29 11.67
C SER A 228 14.79 3.34 12.34
N MET A 229 14.32 2.20 12.85
CA MET A 229 15.21 1.17 13.41
C MET A 229 16.07 0.51 12.32
N ILE A 230 15.48 0.14 11.17
CA ILE A 230 16.19 -0.46 10.03
C ILE A 230 17.28 0.47 9.49
N LEU A 231 16.94 1.75 9.30
CA LEU A 231 17.86 2.77 8.79
C LEU A 231 18.85 3.28 9.85
N ASN A 232 18.75 2.77 11.08
CA ASN A 232 19.57 3.16 12.22
C ASN A 232 19.58 4.69 12.46
N ARG A 233 18.46 5.36 12.22
CA ARG A 233 18.35 6.82 12.38
C ARG A 233 18.23 7.15 13.87
N SER A 234 19.09 8.05 14.34
CA SER A 234 19.07 8.48 15.74
C SER A 234 17.81 9.29 16.05
N SER A 235 17.30 9.15 17.28
CA SER A 235 16.05 9.74 17.79
C SER A 235 15.93 11.27 17.70
N ASN A 236 16.99 12.00 17.34
CA ASN A 236 17.09 13.42 17.65
C ASN A 236 16.69 14.39 16.53
N TYR A 237 16.58 13.97 15.27
CA TYR A 237 16.26 14.90 14.17
C TYR A 237 15.22 14.41 13.16
N ASP A 238 15.11 13.09 12.92
CA ASP A 238 14.16 12.55 11.94
C ASP A 238 12.76 12.27 12.52
N PHE A 239 12.58 12.45 13.84
CA PHE A 239 11.34 12.15 14.56
C PHE A 239 10.41 13.35 14.76
N ILE A 240 10.70 14.51 14.17
CA ILE A 240 9.89 15.73 14.33
C ILE A 240 8.39 15.49 14.04
N PRO A 241 7.99 14.69 13.02
CA PRO A 241 6.58 14.35 12.82
C PRO A 241 6.01 13.52 13.97
N LEU A 242 6.68 12.46 14.43
CA LEU A 242 6.18 11.59 15.51
C LEU A 242 6.19 12.25 16.89
N LEU A 243 7.15 13.13 17.19
CA LEU A 243 7.23 13.85 18.47
C LEU A 243 6.01 14.75 18.69
N LYS A 244 5.48 15.37 17.62
CA LYS A 244 4.23 16.13 17.67
C LYS A 244 3.00 15.26 17.94
N LEU A 245 3.11 13.96 17.70
CA LEU A 245 2.00 13.00 17.73
C LEU A 245 2.19 11.94 18.81
N ARG A 246 3.19 12.11 19.70
CA ARG A 246 3.64 11.11 20.67
C ARG A 246 2.52 10.56 21.55
N GLU A 247 1.59 11.42 21.97
CA GLU A 247 0.42 11.04 22.77
C GLU A 247 -0.59 10.17 22.03
N LYS A 248 -0.53 10.18 20.69
CA LYS A 248 -1.40 9.37 19.84
C LYS A 248 -0.74 8.09 19.36
N ILE A 249 0.54 7.84 19.63
CA ILE A 249 1.18 6.59 19.19
C ILE A 249 0.85 5.47 20.20
N PRO A 250 0.45 4.27 19.75
CA PRO A 250 0.25 3.14 20.66
C PRO A 250 1.50 2.87 21.51
N THR A 251 1.31 2.80 22.84
CA THR A 251 2.40 2.73 23.84
C THR A 251 3.35 1.56 23.58
N LYS A 252 2.83 0.40 23.19
CA LYS A 252 3.65 -0.79 22.93
C LYS A 252 4.64 -0.62 21.78
N ILE A 253 4.32 0.18 20.76
CA ILE A 253 5.25 0.47 19.67
C ILE A 253 6.37 1.39 20.19
N VAL A 254 5.99 2.35 21.04
CA VAL A 254 6.97 3.19 21.75
C VAL A 254 7.90 2.31 22.60
N ASP A 255 7.39 1.28 23.26
CA ASP A 255 8.20 0.35 24.05
C ASP A 255 9.18 -0.47 23.20
N VAL A 256 8.76 -0.95 22.01
CA VAL A 256 9.67 -1.58 21.03
C VAL A 256 10.78 -0.60 20.62
N PHE A 257 10.41 0.62 20.28
CA PHE A 257 11.34 1.63 19.82
C PHE A 257 12.34 2.05 20.91
N GLN A 258 11.86 2.25 22.14
CA GLN A 258 12.70 2.61 23.29
C GLN A 258 13.65 1.49 23.70
N SER A 259 13.18 0.24 23.73
CA SER A 259 14.04 -0.92 24.02
C SER A 259 15.13 -1.11 22.96
N PHE A 260 14.83 -0.83 21.69
CA PHE A 260 15.85 -0.82 20.62
C PHE A 260 16.94 0.23 20.86
N HIS A 261 16.56 1.48 21.12
CA HIS A 261 17.52 2.59 21.29
C HIS A 261 18.25 2.59 22.64
N SER A 262 17.72 1.91 23.66
CA SER A 262 18.40 1.68 24.94
C SER A 262 19.33 0.45 24.91
N TYR A 263 19.40 -0.25 23.77
CA TYR A 263 20.19 -1.47 23.59
C TYR A 263 19.80 -2.61 24.54
N ASP A 264 18.53 -2.66 24.94
CA ASP A 264 17.97 -3.72 25.79
C ASP A 264 17.36 -4.82 24.92
N LEU A 265 18.15 -5.88 24.70
CA LEU A 265 17.76 -7.02 23.88
C LEU A 265 16.55 -7.78 24.43
N GLU A 266 16.46 -7.97 25.75
CA GLU A 266 15.37 -8.77 26.35
C GLU A 266 14.04 -8.05 26.20
N SER A 267 13.98 -6.78 26.62
CA SER A 267 12.78 -5.96 26.45
C SER A 267 12.40 -5.80 24.97
N PHE A 268 13.39 -5.61 24.09
CA PHE A 268 13.15 -5.50 22.65
C PHE A 268 12.45 -6.73 22.08
N VAL A 269 12.99 -7.92 22.35
CA VAL A 269 12.42 -9.18 21.84
C VAL A 269 11.00 -9.38 22.35
N TYR A 270 10.74 -9.17 23.65
CA TYR A 270 9.41 -9.34 24.20
C TYR A 270 8.39 -8.32 23.66
N ASN A 271 8.75 -7.04 23.63
CA ASN A 271 7.88 -6.00 23.11
C ASN A 271 7.59 -6.20 21.63
N TYR A 272 8.58 -6.66 20.84
CA TYR A 272 8.40 -6.93 19.42
C TYR A 272 7.41 -8.09 19.19
N LEU A 273 7.56 -9.20 19.94
CA LEU A 273 6.64 -10.33 19.85
C LEU A 273 5.22 -9.97 20.29
N LEU A 274 5.07 -9.14 21.32
CA LEU A 274 3.77 -8.62 21.75
C LEU A 274 3.14 -7.75 20.66
N CYS A 275 3.93 -6.92 19.99
CA CYS A 275 3.48 -6.12 18.85
C CYS A 275 2.97 -7.01 17.71
N ILE A 276 3.73 -8.06 17.31
CA ILE A 276 3.29 -9.06 16.31
C ILE A 276 1.93 -9.67 16.68
N HIS A 277 1.79 -10.12 17.93
CA HIS A 277 0.55 -10.74 18.39
C HIS A 277 -0.63 -9.78 18.25
N GLU A 278 -0.45 -8.53 18.67
CA GLU A 278 -1.51 -7.52 18.65
C GLU A 278 -1.92 -7.14 17.23
N VAL A 279 -0.97 -6.82 16.35
CA VAL A 279 -1.30 -6.46 14.96
C VAL A 279 -1.93 -7.63 14.22
N GLY A 280 -1.56 -8.87 14.56
CA GLY A 280 -2.15 -10.09 14.00
C GLY A 280 -3.56 -10.41 14.50
N SER A 281 -3.91 -9.94 15.70
CA SER A 281 -5.24 -10.17 16.27
C SER A 281 -6.35 -9.29 15.68
N ASN A 282 -5.98 -8.24 14.94
CA ASN A 282 -6.91 -7.28 14.34
C ASN A 282 -6.84 -7.35 12.80
N SER A 283 -7.96 -7.68 12.16
CA SER A 283 -8.06 -7.80 10.70
C SER A 283 -7.70 -6.51 9.96
N SER A 284 -7.90 -5.35 10.58
CA SER A 284 -7.62 -4.05 9.95
C SER A 284 -6.12 -3.71 9.93
N THR A 285 -5.31 -4.36 10.77
CA THR A 285 -3.85 -4.17 10.87
C THR A 285 -3.05 -5.40 10.46
N SER A 286 -3.69 -6.51 10.11
CA SER A 286 -3.02 -7.79 9.88
C SER A 286 -2.03 -7.77 8.70
N HIS A 287 -2.16 -6.82 7.78
CA HIS A 287 -1.17 -6.60 6.71
C HIS A 287 0.20 -6.16 7.24
N LEU A 288 0.27 -5.55 8.43
CA LEU A 288 1.54 -5.20 9.07
C LEU A 288 2.41 -6.43 9.38
N LEU A 289 1.81 -7.63 9.46
CA LEU A 289 2.57 -8.87 9.62
C LEU A 289 3.45 -9.18 8.40
N ASP A 290 3.19 -8.57 7.24
CA ASP A 290 4.01 -8.74 6.04
C ASP A 290 5.37 -7.98 6.17
N VAL A 291 5.46 -6.99 7.07
CA VAL A 291 6.69 -6.21 7.36
C VAL A 291 7.26 -6.47 8.76
N PHE A 292 6.39 -6.72 9.75
CA PHE A 292 6.73 -6.90 11.16
C PHE A 292 6.86 -8.40 11.48
N THR A 293 7.90 -9.04 10.95
CA THR A 293 8.09 -10.49 11.03
C THR A 293 9.06 -10.90 12.13
N THR A 294 9.04 -12.18 12.53
CA THR A 294 10.04 -12.75 13.44
C THR A 294 11.45 -12.73 12.83
N SER A 295 11.58 -12.90 11.51
CA SER A 295 12.85 -12.72 10.80
C SER A 295 13.38 -11.30 10.96
N ARG A 296 12.50 -10.30 10.81
CA ARG A 296 12.86 -8.89 11.01
C ARG A 296 13.27 -8.59 12.45
N MET A 297 12.61 -9.20 13.43
CA MET A 297 13.01 -9.12 14.83
C MET A 297 14.45 -9.63 15.04
N ILE A 298 14.82 -10.76 14.42
CA ILE A 298 16.17 -11.32 14.51
C ILE A 298 17.20 -10.37 13.89
N GLU A 299 16.91 -9.82 12.70
CA GLU A 299 17.76 -8.83 12.04
C GLU A 299 17.98 -7.58 12.89
N LEU A 300 16.91 -7.02 13.44
CA LEU A 300 16.96 -5.84 14.30
C LEU A 300 17.64 -6.12 15.64
N SER A 301 17.45 -7.31 16.21
CA SER A 301 18.18 -7.74 17.42
C SER A 301 19.68 -7.74 17.20
N LYS A 302 20.13 -8.21 16.02
CA LYS A 302 21.54 -8.13 15.63
C LYS A 302 22.01 -6.68 15.47
N LEU A 303 21.25 -5.84 14.77
CA LEU A 303 21.59 -4.42 14.57
C LEU A 303 21.69 -3.65 15.90
N LEU A 304 20.75 -3.89 16.82
CA LEU A 304 20.77 -3.38 18.20
C LEU A 304 22.07 -3.74 18.89
N LEU A 305 22.48 -5.01 18.84
CA LEU A 305 23.73 -5.48 19.44
C LEU A 305 24.96 -4.89 18.74
N ASP A 306 24.98 -4.84 17.41
CA ASP A 306 26.07 -4.22 16.66
C ASP A 306 26.28 -2.76 17.08
N ASN A 307 25.19 -1.99 17.20
CA ASN A 307 25.25 -0.61 17.70
C ASN A 307 25.76 -0.52 19.14
N ARG A 308 25.28 -1.41 20.03
CA ARG A 308 25.74 -1.48 21.43
C ARG A 308 27.24 -1.76 21.50
N TYR A 309 27.73 -2.75 20.77
CA TYR A 309 29.13 -3.15 20.81
C TYR A 309 30.06 -2.14 20.12
N LEU A 310 29.59 -1.46 19.06
CA LEU A 310 30.27 -0.30 18.50
C LEU A 310 30.45 0.78 19.58
N HIS A 311 29.39 1.12 20.31
CA HIS A 311 29.48 2.10 21.40
C HIS A 311 30.44 1.64 22.50
N LEU A 312 30.32 0.40 22.98
CA LEU A 312 31.19 -0.16 24.01
C LEU A 312 32.66 -0.25 23.59
N SER A 313 32.93 -0.48 22.31
CA SER A 313 34.29 -0.62 21.78
C SER A 313 35.14 0.64 21.93
N THR A 314 34.49 1.80 22.02
CA THR A 314 35.16 3.09 22.29
C THR A 314 35.56 3.25 23.77
N LYS A 315 35.00 2.43 24.67
CA LYS A 315 35.15 2.56 26.13
C LYS A 315 35.85 1.36 26.78
N LEU A 316 35.82 0.20 26.14
CA LEU A 316 36.29 -1.06 26.72
C LEU A 316 37.46 -1.66 25.94
N SER A 317 38.35 -2.34 26.67
CA SER A 317 39.40 -3.15 26.07
C SER A 317 38.84 -4.39 25.36
N LYS A 318 39.62 -4.97 24.43
CA LYS A 318 39.24 -6.19 23.70
C LYS A 318 38.83 -7.36 24.61
N SER A 319 39.54 -7.55 25.74
CA SER A 319 39.21 -8.62 26.71
C SER A 319 37.87 -8.38 27.42
N ARG A 320 37.57 -7.13 27.78
CA ARG A 320 36.27 -6.76 28.37
C ARG A 320 35.13 -6.89 27.38
N LEU A 321 35.35 -6.56 26.10
CA LEU A 321 34.36 -6.77 25.04
C LEU A 321 34.02 -8.26 24.85
N ARG A 322 35.03 -9.14 24.85
CA ARG A 322 34.81 -10.60 24.81
C ARG A 322 34.00 -11.10 26.01
N THR A 323 34.26 -10.56 27.20
CA THR A 323 33.49 -10.91 28.40
C THR A 323 32.02 -10.50 28.26
N GLN A 324 31.76 -9.31 27.72
CA GLN A 324 30.39 -8.87 27.41
C GLN A 324 29.72 -9.76 26.36
N GLU A 325 30.43 -10.17 25.30
CA GLU A 325 29.93 -11.11 24.28
C GLU A 325 29.47 -12.45 24.87
N LEU A 326 30.21 -13.01 25.82
CA LEU A 326 29.79 -14.21 26.54
C LEU A 326 28.48 -14.00 27.31
N TYR A 327 28.36 -12.90 28.05
CA TYR A 327 27.12 -12.57 28.76
C TYR A 327 25.92 -12.36 27.82
N THR A 328 26.13 -11.72 26.67
CA THR A 328 25.09 -11.57 25.65
C THR A 328 24.66 -12.93 25.10
N ASN A 329 25.59 -13.86 24.87
CA ASN A 329 25.26 -15.20 24.41
C ASN A 329 24.55 -16.06 25.46
N ASP A 330 24.87 -15.88 26.75
CA ASP A 330 24.11 -16.52 27.85
C ASP A 330 22.68 -15.96 27.94
N LEU A 331 22.50 -14.64 27.73
CA LEU A 331 21.18 -14.03 27.63
C LEU A 331 20.40 -14.58 26.43
N ILE A 332 21.01 -14.66 25.24
CA ILE A 332 20.39 -15.24 24.04
C ILE A 332 19.94 -16.69 24.29
N ARG A 333 20.77 -17.50 24.97
CA ARG A 333 20.41 -18.89 25.34
C ARG A 333 19.18 -18.92 26.26
N THR A 334 19.12 -18.01 27.23
CA THR A 334 17.99 -17.86 28.16
C THR A 334 16.72 -17.38 27.45
N LEU A 335 16.84 -16.44 26.52
CA LEU A 335 15.71 -15.98 25.71
C LEU A 335 15.19 -17.12 24.83
N ASN A 336 16.08 -17.81 24.13
CA ASN A 336 15.74 -18.94 23.27
C ASN A 336 15.00 -20.05 24.03
N SER A 337 15.38 -20.37 25.27
CA SER A 337 14.64 -21.37 26.05
C SER A 337 13.20 -20.94 26.32
N LYS A 338 12.96 -19.64 26.57
CA LYS A 338 11.63 -19.06 26.81
C LYS A 338 10.79 -18.93 25.54
N ILE A 339 11.39 -18.61 24.38
CA ILE A 339 10.67 -18.36 23.11
C ILE A 339 10.63 -19.57 22.16
N SER A 340 11.36 -20.65 22.47
CA SER A 340 11.45 -21.87 21.65
C SER A 340 10.10 -22.46 21.24
N ARG A 341 9.09 -22.35 22.10
CA ARG A 341 7.70 -22.80 21.84
C ARG A 341 7.04 -22.11 20.64
N TYR A 342 7.59 -21.00 20.17
CA TYR A 342 7.11 -20.25 19.00
C TYR A 342 7.91 -20.53 17.73
N SER A 343 8.81 -21.54 17.74
CA SER A 343 9.72 -21.86 16.63
C SER A 343 10.62 -20.68 16.23
N ILE A 344 10.98 -19.84 17.20
CA ILE A 344 11.87 -18.69 17.02
C ILE A 344 13.21 -19.00 17.67
N GLN A 345 14.30 -18.66 16.98
CA GLN A 345 15.65 -18.82 17.50
C GLN A 345 16.50 -17.59 17.15
N LEU A 346 17.01 -16.93 18.19
CA LEU A 346 18.04 -15.90 18.05
C LEU A 346 19.41 -16.60 17.86
N PRO A 347 20.20 -16.22 16.84
CA PRO A 347 21.54 -16.76 16.66
C PRO A 347 22.47 -16.26 17.77
N ASN A 348 23.49 -17.05 18.09
CA ASN A 348 24.58 -16.56 18.94
C ASN A 348 25.22 -15.32 18.30
N TYR A 349 25.52 -14.34 19.14
CA TYR A 349 26.13 -13.09 18.73
C TYR A 349 27.65 -13.20 18.73
N SER A 350 28.28 -12.65 17.70
CA SER A 350 29.72 -12.43 17.67
C SER A 350 30.05 -11.06 17.10
N PHE A 351 30.81 -10.27 17.86
CA PHE A 351 31.11 -8.90 17.45
C PHE A 351 32.22 -8.87 16.40
N ASN A 352 31.91 -8.33 15.22
CA ASN A 352 32.89 -8.11 14.16
C ASN A 352 33.22 -6.61 14.01
N PRO A 353 34.39 -6.14 14.48
CA PRO A 353 34.76 -4.72 14.43
C PRO A 353 35.04 -4.19 13.01
N MET A 354 35.11 -5.05 11.98
CA MET A 354 35.35 -4.65 10.59
C MET A 354 34.08 -4.27 9.82
N ILE A 355 32.89 -4.44 10.40
CA ILE A 355 31.65 -4.02 9.74
C ILE A 355 31.53 -2.50 9.86
N LYS A 356 32.04 -1.76 8.87
CA LYS A 356 31.45 -0.46 8.54
C LYS A 356 29.97 -0.73 8.25
N ALA A 357 29.07 0.13 8.73
CA ALA A 357 27.64 0.02 8.47
C ALA A 357 27.33 0.04 6.96
N THR A 358 27.48 -1.09 6.28
CA THR A 358 27.01 -1.34 4.93
C THR A 358 25.57 -1.78 5.05
N GLY A 359 24.68 -0.81 5.29
CA GLY A 359 23.26 -1.03 5.51
C GLY A 359 22.32 -0.24 4.61
N ALA A 360 22.84 0.74 3.87
CA ALA A 360 22.08 1.39 2.81
C ALA A 360 22.85 1.21 1.50
N LYS A 361 22.24 0.56 0.50
CA LYS A 361 22.55 0.95 -0.88
C LYS A 361 22.20 2.44 -0.95
N SER A 362 23.20 3.33 -0.85
CA SER A 362 23.03 4.69 -1.30
C SER A 362 22.90 4.62 -2.82
N ILE A 363 21.69 4.39 -3.31
CA ILE A 363 21.34 4.92 -4.61
C ILE A 363 21.49 6.43 -4.42
N GLN A 364 22.26 7.05 -5.30
CA GLN A 364 22.53 8.49 -5.24
C GLN A 364 21.23 9.23 -4.92
N PRO A 365 21.24 10.20 -3.99
CA PRO A 365 20.08 11.07 -3.84
C PRO A 365 19.78 11.65 -5.23
N LEU A 366 18.59 11.38 -5.76
CA LEU A 366 18.07 12.18 -6.85
C LEU A 366 18.13 13.62 -6.36
N LYS A 367 18.95 14.41 -7.05
CA LYS A 367 19.40 15.79 -6.73
C LYS A 367 18.26 16.78 -6.43
N TYR A 368 17.01 16.36 -6.56
CA TYR A 368 15.79 17.16 -6.57
C TYR A 368 15.00 17.14 -5.24
N ILE A 369 15.34 16.29 -4.27
CA ILE A 369 14.66 16.30 -2.96
C ILE A 369 15.13 17.49 -2.10
N ASP A 370 16.37 17.93 -2.30
CA ASP A 370 16.85 19.18 -1.69
C ASP A 370 16.05 20.37 -2.21
N ASP A 371 15.66 20.37 -3.50
CA ASP A 371 14.89 21.46 -4.11
C ASP A 371 13.45 21.57 -3.54
N LEU A 372 12.80 20.45 -3.19
CA LEU A 372 11.48 20.42 -2.54
C LEU A 372 11.52 20.85 -1.06
N ALA A 373 12.61 20.54 -0.36
CA ALA A 373 12.83 21.02 1.01
C ALA A 373 13.15 22.52 1.04
N HIS A 374 13.82 23.03 0.00
CA HIS A 374 14.08 24.46 -0.19
C HIS A 374 12.81 25.24 -0.59
N ALA A 375 11.99 24.73 -1.51
CA ALA A 375 10.73 25.36 -1.89
C ALA A 375 9.74 25.52 -0.72
N ASN A 376 9.72 24.56 0.22
CA ASN A 376 8.90 24.65 1.44
C ASN A 376 9.45 25.60 2.52
N ARG A 377 10.75 25.91 2.51
CA ARG A 377 11.31 26.98 3.34
C ARG A 377 10.93 28.35 2.78
N ASP A 378 11.01 28.51 1.47
CA ASP A 378 10.71 29.78 0.81
C ASP A 378 9.22 30.16 0.91
N LEU A 379 8.32 29.16 0.85
CA LEU A 379 6.88 29.33 1.11
C LEU A 379 6.54 29.74 2.55
N LYS A 380 7.39 29.43 3.54
CA LYS A 380 7.22 29.90 4.92
C LYS A 380 7.70 31.33 5.13
N HIS A 381 8.67 31.78 4.34
CA HIS A 381 9.18 33.15 4.39
C HIS A 381 8.35 34.14 3.57
N MET A 382 7.51 33.67 2.65
CA MET A 382 6.55 34.52 1.92
C MET A 382 5.23 34.77 2.67
N ASN A 383 4.97 34.04 3.77
CA ASN A 383 3.77 34.20 4.60
C ASN A 383 4.07 34.82 5.99
N SER A 384 5.29 35.31 6.18
CA SER A 384 5.72 36.18 7.28
C SER A 384 6.02 37.57 6.73
#